data_AF-A0A970TIC5-F1
#
_entry.id   AF-A0A970TIC5-F1
#
_cell.length_a   1.000
_cell.length_b   1.000
_cell.length_c   1.000
_cell.angle_alpha   90.00
_cell.angle_beta   90.00
_cell.angle_gamma   90.00
#
_symmetry.space_group_name_H-M   'P 1'
#
loop_
_entity.id
_entity.type
_entity.pdbx_description
1 polymer ?
#
loop_
_entity_poly.entity_id
_entity_poly.type
_entity_poly.pdbx_seq_one_letter_code
_entity_poly.pdbx_strand_id
1 'polypeptide(L)'
;MIKKLFWLWLIVVIVINIIPIGNAANKSLNTNKLGRFRYDYLAHTAIFLCFGFIWIVGSIMRVQWFKTYPLLKFYSIVFVAAIALESIQYIIPWRSFNPMDLIANLLGAVLGLAVAVLMKFTLPGSELGSY
;
A
#
# COMPACT_ATOMS: atom_id res chain seq x y z
N MET A 1 -19.22 2.33 3.33
CA MET A 1 -18.30 3.46 3.04
C MET A 1 -16.85 3.01 2.93
N ILE A 2 -16.27 2.39 3.97
CA ILE A 2 -14.84 2.00 3.99
C ILE A 2 -14.43 1.00 2.90
N LYS A 3 -15.31 0.06 2.50
CA LYS A 3 -15.04 -0.81 1.33
C LYS A 3 -14.77 -0.01 0.06
N LYS A 4 -15.50 1.10 -0.16
CA LYS A 4 -15.28 1.99 -1.31
C LYS A 4 -13.96 2.74 -1.17
N LEU A 5 -13.58 3.13 0.06
CA LEU A 5 -12.31 3.78 0.33
C LEU A 5 -11.12 2.88 -0.03
N PHE A 6 -11.18 1.57 0.26
CA PHE A 6 -10.15 0.63 -0.17
C PHE A 6 -9.95 0.63 -1.70
N TRP A 7 -11.05 0.47 -2.45
CA TRP A 7 -10.97 0.43 -3.91
C TRP A 7 -10.54 1.78 -4.50
N LEU A 8 -11.04 2.89 -3.94
CA LEU A 8 -10.62 4.23 -4.32
C LEU A 8 -9.13 4.43 -4.07
N TRP A 9 -8.63 4.04 -2.90
CA TRP A 9 -7.22 4.13 -2.57
C TRP A 9 -6.38 3.29 -3.53
N LEU A 10 -6.79 2.05 -3.82
CA LEU A 10 -6.11 1.20 -4.81
C LEU A 10 -6.03 1.85 -6.19
N ILE A 11 -7.12 2.47 -6.67
CA ILE A 11 -7.13 3.22 -7.93
C ILE A 11 -6.16 4.40 -7.86
N VAL A 12 -6.14 5.16 -6.77
CA VAL A 12 -5.20 6.27 -6.57
C VAL A 12 -3.74 5.78 -6.64
N VAL A 13 -3.43 4.66 -5.97
CA VAL A 13 -2.09 4.06 -6.02
C VAL A 13 -1.72 3.63 -7.44
N ILE A 14 -2.64 2.99 -8.18
CA ILE A 14 -2.45 2.61 -9.58
C ILE A 14 -2.14 3.85 -10.45
N VAL A 15 -2.98 4.88 -10.34
CA VAL A 15 -2.85 6.11 -11.13
C VAL A 15 -1.52 6.81 -10.87
N ILE A 16 -1.10 6.94 -9.61
CA ILE A 16 0.17 7.59 -9.24
C ILE A 16 1.38 6.78 -9.75
N ASN A 17 1.30 5.45 -9.78
CA ASN A 17 2.38 4.60 -10.29
C ASN A 17 2.51 4.69 -11.82
N ILE A 18 1.39 4.77 -12.55
CA ILE A 18 1.38 4.78 -14.02
C ILE A 18 1.64 6.17 -14.60
N ILE A 19 0.99 7.20 -14.04
CA ILE A 19 1.08 8.57 -14.57
C ILE A 19 2.42 9.19 -14.16
N PRO A 20 3.20 9.74 -15.12
CA PRO A 20 4.37 10.54 -14.80
C PRO A 20 3.87 11.87 -14.21
N ILE A 21 3.85 11.97 -12.89
CA ILE A 21 3.55 13.24 -12.21
C ILE A 21 4.76 14.16 -12.39
N GLY A 22 4.82 14.82 -13.55
CA GLY A 22 5.63 15.99 -13.90
C GLY A 22 7.15 15.87 -13.71
N ASN A 23 7.90 16.08 -14.80
CA ASN A 23 9.36 16.27 -14.79
C ASN A 23 9.88 17.31 -13.76
N ALA A 24 9.03 18.22 -13.26
CA ALA A 24 9.36 19.19 -12.22
C ALA A 24 9.30 18.62 -10.78
N ALA A 25 8.32 17.76 -10.45
CA ALA A 25 8.24 17.11 -9.13
C ALA A 25 9.39 16.11 -8.95
N ASN A 26 9.75 15.40 -10.02
CA ASN A 26 10.91 14.52 -10.06
C ASN A 26 12.24 15.27 -9.90
N LYS A 27 12.34 16.53 -10.35
CA LYS A 27 13.53 17.37 -10.18
C LYS A 27 13.67 17.88 -8.73
N SER A 28 12.56 18.29 -8.11
CA SER A 28 12.52 18.75 -6.72
C SER A 28 12.79 17.64 -5.69
N LEU A 29 12.40 16.40 -5.99
CA LEU A 29 12.72 15.23 -5.15
C LEU A 29 14.15 14.72 -5.39
N ASN A 30 14.73 15.00 -6.56
CA ASN A 30 16.12 14.63 -6.90
C ASN A 30 17.19 15.58 -6.37
N THR A 31 16.84 16.80 -5.95
CA THR A 31 17.81 17.80 -5.46
C THR A 31 18.26 17.58 -4.02
N ASN A 32 17.54 16.78 -3.23
CA ASN A 32 17.92 16.44 -1.86
C ASN A 32 18.64 15.09 -1.80
N LYS A 33 19.79 14.98 -2.46
CA LYS A 33 20.70 13.84 -2.31
C LYS A 33 21.47 13.94 -0.99
N LEU A 34 20.79 13.71 0.12
CA LEU A 34 21.47 13.21 1.33
C LEU A 34 21.74 11.70 1.10
N GLY A 35 22.71 11.40 0.23
CA GLY A 35 23.27 10.06 -0.02
C GLY A 35 22.30 8.91 -0.32
N ARG A 36 22.04 8.59 -1.59
CA ARG A 36 21.32 7.39 -2.09
C ARG A 36 19.89 7.11 -1.56
N PHE A 37 19.45 7.73 -0.46
CA PHE A 37 18.11 7.63 0.08
C PHE A 37 17.21 8.64 -0.63
N ARG A 38 16.50 8.16 -1.64
CA ARG A 38 15.53 8.97 -2.36
C ARG A 38 14.22 8.96 -1.54
N TYR A 39 13.59 10.13 -1.36
CA TYR A 39 12.34 10.27 -0.60
C TYR A 39 11.15 9.51 -1.23
N ASP A 40 11.30 9.08 -2.47
CA ASP A 40 10.33 8.23 -3.17
C ASP A 40 10.15 6.88 -2.48
N TYR A 41 11.21 6.22 -1.98
CA TYR A 41 11.11 4.95 -1.27
C TYR A 41 10.23 5.08 -0.02
N LEU A 42 10.38 6.18 0.72
CA LEU A 42 9.53 6.45 1.88
C LEU A 42 8.07 6.68 1.46
N ALA A 43 7.84 7.36 0.34
CA ALA A 43 6.49 7.56 -0.20
C ALA A 43 5.85 6.22 -0.62
N HIS A 44 6.60 5.33 -1.29
CA HIS A 44 6.15 3.99 -1.65
C HIS A 44 5.74 3.17 -0.41
N THR A 45 6.59 3.14 0.61
CA THR A 45 6.26 2.48 1.88
C THR A 45 5.04 3.12 2.55
N ALA A 46 4.95 4.45 2.61
CA ALA A 46 3.84 5.15 3.25
C ALA A 46 2.50 4.90 2.54
N ILE A 47 2.48 4.91 1.21
CA ILE A 47 1.26 4.69 0.40
C ILE A 47 0.71 3.28 0.62
N PHE A 48 1.59 2.27 0.69
CA PHE A 48 1.17 0.90 0.98
C PHE A 48 0.79 0.70 2.45
N LEU A 49 1.45 1.39 3.39
CA LEU A 49 1.08 1.40 4.80
C LEU A 49 -0.34 1.95 5.04
N CYS A 50 -0.83 2.89 4.21
CA CYS A 50 -2.20 3.39 4.27
C CYS A 50 -3.27 2.29 4.18
N PHE A 51 -3.01 1.17 3.48
CA PHE A 51 -3.93 0.03 3.49
C PHE A 51 -4.10 -0.58 4.89
N GLY A 52 -3.05 -0.56 5.72
CA GLY A 52 -3.13 -0.95 7.13
C GLY A 52 -4.07 -0.05 7.93
N PHE A 53 -3.99 1.27 7.73
CA PHE A 53 -4.93 2.20 8.38
C PHE A 53 -6.37 2.00 7.90
N ILE A 54 -6.58 1.79 6.60
CA ILE A 54 -7.91 1.48 6.05
C ILE A 54 -8.48 0.20 6.69
N TRP A 55 -7.65 -0.82 6.86
CA TRP A 55 -8.03 -2.05 7.55
C TRP A 55 -8.47 -1.76 8.99
N ILE A 56 -7.63 -1.06 9.78
CA ILE A 56 -7.91 -0.73 11.19
C ILE A 56 -9.23 0.04 11.34
N VAL A 57 -9.43 1.10 10.53
CA VAL A 57 -10.68 1.86 10.55
C VAL A 57 -11.87 0.97 10.21
N GLY A 58 -11.72 0.09 9.21
CA GLY A 58 -12.73 -0.92 8.88
C GLY A 58 -13.03 -1.88 10.04
N SER A 59 -12.01 -2.31 10.77
CA SER A 59 -12.16 -3.18 11.95
C SER A 59 -12.87 -2.47 13.11
N ILE A 60 -12.53 -1.21 13.39
CA ILE A 60 -13.21 -0.39 14.41
C ILE A 60 -14.69 -0.21 14.05
N MET A 61 -14.98 0.02 12.77
CA MET A 61 -16.34 0.15 12.24
C MET A 61 -17.08 -1.19 12.05
N ARG A 62 -16.47 -2.33 12.46
CA ARG A 62 -17.02 -3.70 12.31
C ARG A 62 -17.48 -4.02 10.88
N VAL A 63 -16.68 -3.62 9.89
CA VAL A 63 -16.98 -3.83 8.48
C VAL A 63 -16.61 -5.26 8.08
N GLN A 64 -17.62 -6.03 7.69
CA GLN A 64 -17.51 -7.36 7.05
C GLN A 64 -16.83 -7.25 5.68
N TRP A 65 -15.50 -7.28 5.60
CA TRP A 65 -14.77 -7.18 4.33
C TRP A 65 -15.05 -8.36 3.41
N PHE A 66 -14.88 -9.58 3.95
CA PHE A 66 -15.12 -10.84 3.28
C PHE A 66 -15.73 -11.82 4.29
N LYS A 67 -16.56 -12.76 3.81
CA LYS A 67 -17.21 -13.77 4.66
C LYS A 67 -16.23 -14.76 5.32
N THR A 68 -15.05 -14.95 4.73
CA THR A 68 -14.06 -15.95 5.19
C THR A 68 -12.66 -15.43 4.90
N TYR A 69 -11.75 -15.57 5.86
CA TYR A 69 -10.36 -15.10 5.78
C TYR A 69 -10.23 -13.64 5.34
N PRO A 70 -10.92 -12.69 6.03
CA PRO A 70 -10.97 -11.31 5.58
C PRO A 70 -9.60 -10.64 5.60
N LEU A 71 -8.78 -10.87 6.63
CA LEU A 71 -7.43 -10.31 6.71
C LEU A 71 -6.53 -10.87 5.61
N LEU A 72 -6.54 -12.19 5.42
CA LEU A 72 -5.74 -12.86 4.39
C LEU A 72 -6.12 -12.33 3.00
N LYS A 73 -7.41 -12.34 2.64
CA LYS A 73 -7.87 -11.88 1.32
C LYS A 73 -7.56 -10.41 1.08
N PHE A 74 -7.76 -9.57 2.09
CA PHE A 74 -7.44 -8.15 2.00
C PHE A 74 -5.95 -7.96 1.69
N TYR A 75 -5.07 -8.56 2.48
CA TYR A 75 -3.64 -8.41 2.28
C TYR A 75 -3.11 -9.14 1.05
N SER A 76 -3.72 -10.24 0.61
CA SER A 76 -3.39 -10.85 -0.68
C SER A 76 -3.56 -9.86 -1.84
N ILE A 77 -4.64 -9.07 -1.85
CA ILE A 77 -4.83 -8.03 -2.88
C ILE A 77 -3.75 -6.95 -2.76
N VAL A 78 -3.45 -6.50 -1.54
CA VAL A 78 -2.42 -5.47 -1.29
C VAL A 78 -1.03 -5.94 -1.74
N PHE A 79 -0.63 -7.17 -1.43
CA PHE A 79 0.65 -7.75 -1.84
C PHE A 79 0.71 -7.95 -3.36
N VAL A 80 -0.36 -8.46 -3.98
CA VAL A 80 -0.43 -8.57 -5.44
C VAL A 80 -0.29 -7.20 -6.08
N ALA A 81 -0.95 -6.17 -5.54
CA ALA A 81 -0.81 -4.80 -6.03
C ALA A 81 0.62 -4.25 -5.85
N ALA A 82 1.27 -4.50 -4.71
CA ALA A 82 2.65 -4.08 -4.44
C ALA A 82 3.65 -4.61 -5.46
N ILE A 83 3.47 -5.87 -5.87
CA ILE A 83 4.31 -6.51 -6.89
C ILE A 83 3.92 -6.04 -8.28
N ALA A 84 2.63 -6.15 -8.62
CA ALA A 84 2.14 -5.89 -9.97
C ALA A 84 2.38 -4.44 -10.42
N LEU A 85 2.28 -3.46 -9.51
CA LEU A 85 2.49 -2.05 -9.85
C LEU A 85 3.94 -1.70 -10.17
N GLU A 86 4.90 -2.44 -9.63
CA GLU A 86 6.29 -2.28 -10.04
C GLU A 86 6.58 -3.12 -11.30
N SER A 87 6.07 -4.35 -11.36
CA SER A 87 6.23 -5.21 -12.54
C SER A 87 5.61 -4.64 -13.82
N ILE A 88 4.48 -3.93 -13.75
CA ILE A 88 3.88 -3.29 -14.92
C ILE A 88 4.79 -2.21 -15.53
N GLN A 89 5.75 -1.67 -14.76
CA GLN A 89 6.70 -0.69 -15.28
C GLN A 89 7.66 -1.29 -16.33
N TYR A 90 7.78 -2.62 -16.44
CA TYR A 90 8.50 -3.26 -17.55
C TYR A 90 7.89 -2.95 -18.93
N ILE A 91 6.58 -2.67 -18.98
CA ILE A 91 5.86 -2.43 -20.23
C ILE A 91 5.44 -0.97 -20.42
N ILE A 92 5.72 -0.09 -19.44
CA ILE A 92 5.38 1.33 -19.52
C ILE A 92 6.60 2.11 -20.05
N PRO A 93 6.54 2.70 -21.27
CA PRO A 93 7.73 3.27 -21.93
C PRO A 93 8.41 4.42 -21.18
N TRP A 94 7.67 5.15 -20.34
CA TRP A 94 8.16 6.32 -19.59
C TRP A 94 8.43 6.05 -18.11
N ARG A 95 8.29 4.79 -17.67
CA ARG A 95 8.67 4.31 -16.33
C ARG A 95 9.70 3.19 -16.49
N SER A 96 10.36 2.83 -15.41
CA SER A 96 11.35 1.75 -15.43
C SER A 96 11.29 1.01 -14.13
N PHE A 97 11.22 -0.31 -14.23
CA PHE A 97 11.24 -1.19 -13.07
C PHE A 97 12.44 -0.85 -12.16
N ASN A 98 12.15 -0.63 -10.89
CA ASN A 98 13.11 -0.37 -9.84
C ASN A 98 12.93 -1.37 -8.69
N PRO A 99 13.90 -2.28 -8.49
CA PRO A 99 13.86 -3.23 -7.37
C PRO A 99 13.69 -2.56 -6.00
N MET A 100 14.24 -1.35 -5.82
CA MET A 100 14.11 -0.63 -4.55
C MET A 100 12.68 -0.13 -4.31
N ASP A 101 11.97 0.27 -5.36
CA ASP A 101 10.55 0.67 -5.26
C ASP A 101 9.66 -0.55 -4.96
N LEU A 102 9.98 -1.71 -5.54
CA LEU A 102 9.32 -2.98 -5.19
C LEU A 102 9.49 -3.31 -3.70
N ILE A 103 10.73 -3.25 -3.20
CA ILE A 103 11.04 -3.51 -1.79
C ILE A 103 10.29 -2.50 -0.90
N ALA A 104 10.26 -1.23 -1.28
CA ALA A 104 9.57 -0.18 -0.54
C ALA A 104 8.04 -0.41 -0.49
N ASN A 105 7.42 -0.81 -1.61
CA ASN A 105 5.99 -1.18 -1.67
C ASN A 105 5.70 -2.37 -0.74
N LEU A 106 6.52 -3.42 -0.82
CA LEU A 106 6.39 -4.62 0.00
C LEU A 106 6.60 -4.30 1.49
N LEU A 107 7.58 -3.47 1.82
CA LEU A 107 7.82 -3.02 3.19
C LEU A 107 6.58 -2.31 3.76
N GLY A 108 5.95 -1.42 2.98
CA GLY A 108 4.70 -0.76 3.37
C GLY A 108 3.56 -1.74 3.61
N ALA A 109 3.41 -2.74 2.74
CA ALA A 109 2.40 -3.78 2.88
C ALA A 109 2.64 -4.68 4.11
N VAL A 110 3.89 -5.07 4.36
CA VAL A 110 4.29 -5.85 5.55
C VAL A 110 4.06 -5.06 6.83
N LEU A 111 4.47 -3.79 6.88
CA LEU A 111 4.23 -2.93 8.05
C LEU A 111 2.73 -2.72 8.28
N GLY A 112 1.95 -2.51 7.22
CA GLY A 112 0.49 -2.46 7.31
C GLY A 112 -0.09 -3.72 7.93
N LEU A 113 0.32 -4.89 7.44
CA LEU A 113 -0.11 -6.18 7.97
C LEU A 113 0.28 -6.35 9.44
N ALA A 114 1.53 -6.01 9.79
CA ALA A 114 2.02 -6.08 11.15
C ALA A 114 1.16 -5.22 12.09
N VAL A 115 0.87 -3.97 11.71
CA VAL A 115 -0.02 -3.10 12.51
C VAL A 115 -1.43 -3.68 12.59
N ALA A 116 -2.00 -4.19 11.49
CA ALA A 116 -3.31 -4.82 11.49
C ALA A 116 -3.40 -6.05 12.42
N VAL A 117 -2.34 -6.86 12.44
CA VAL A 117 -2.23 -8.03 13.34
C VAL A 117 -2.04 -7.59 14.78
N LEU A 118 -1.18 -6.60 15.06
CA LEU A 118 -0.99 -6.07 16.42
C LEU A 118 -2.31 -5.50 16.97
N MET A 119 -3.07 -4.79 16.15
CA MET A 119 -4.36 -4.21 16.54
C MET A 119 -5.44 -5.27 16.81
N LYS A 120 -5.29 -6.50 16.32
CA LYS A 120 -6.15 -7.63 16.74
C LYS A 120 -6.10 -7.85 18.24
N PHE A 121 -4.91 -7.74 18.82
CA PHE A 121 -4.69 -8.02 20.24
C PHE A 121 -5.17 -6.89 21.14
N THR A 122 -5.21 -5.66 20.62
CA THR A 122 -5.67 -4.47 21.36
C THR A 122 -7.17 -4.20 21.20
N LEU A 123 -7.81 -4.69 20.13
CA LEU A 123 -9.25 -4.54 19.87
C LEU A 123 -9.99 -5.90 19.91
N PRO A 124 -10.13 -6.53 21.10
CA PRO A 124 -10.86 -7.78 21.23
C PRO A 124 -12.33 -7.61 20.83
N GLY A 125 -12.83 -8.51 19.96
CA GLY A 125 -14.21 -8.49 19.45
C GLY A 125 -14.40 -7.84 18.07
N SER A 126 -13.33 -7.39 17.42
CA SER A 126 -13.34 -7.04 15.99
C SER A 126 -13.25 -8.31 15.12
N GLU A 127 -13.61 -8.24 13.83
CA GLU A 127 -13.72 -9.38 12.87
C GLU A 127 -12.47 -10.27 12.70
N LEU A 128 -11.40 -9.93 13.39
CA LEU A 128 -10.16 -10.67 13.43
C LEU A 128 -10.26 -11.97 14.25
N GLY A 129 -11.35 -12.17 15.03
CA GLY A 129 -11.56 -13.30 15.94
C GLY A 129 -12.53 -14.39 15.46
N SER A 130 -13.22 -14.22 14.35
CA SER A 130 -14.18 -15.21 13.81
C SER A 130 -13.56 -15.95 12.62
N TYR A 131 -12.87 -17.05 12.91
CA TYR A 131 -12.58 -18.12 11.97
C TYR A 131 -13.41 -19.33 12.34
#